data_AF-A0A8J6XUV8-F1
#
_entry.id   AF-A0A8J6XUV8-F1
#
_cell.length_a   1.000
_cell.length_b   1.000
_cell.length_c   1.000
_cell.angle_alpha   90.00
_cell.angle_beta   90.00
_cell.angle_gamma   90.00
#
_symmetry.space_group_name_H-M   'P 1'
#
loop_
_entity.id
_entity.type
_entity.pdbx_description
1 polymer ?
#
loop_
_entity_poly.entity_id
_entity_poly.type
_entity_poly.pdbx_seq_one_letter_code
_entity_poly.pdbx_strand_id
1 'polypeptide(L)'
;MWLKYGVDKMGTLVSIEDVPKGKTTLKCPYCSGGLTAKKGKIKEHHFAHTEVTCHRVANREFPVLPLYDNFNIQLSGKDLKQLKLLWKEYGSKNYSICSDLVSSELIKTGLLRKNVYTIPPEYEFTNLGKIPVGALELTLFNEVQEPLLLKKLLKLELAVEHALHKNALDLQYRITDLELYRAQLKRILSCKLYFLKIQTNLGTIYKIGVTQRPIEERQKEVERDLRAHYQTITIEVLGTWENRGNVELYFKHRYREFNYPIGSLTEYYTLSNEDAKVVVCDLQQMHPKVLSSVDISILEDEAISIQVAS
;
A
#
# COMPACT_ATOMS: atom_id res chain seq x y z
N MET A 1 -4.71 11.41 -2.32
CA MET A 1 -5.53 10.22 -2.09
C MET A 1 -6.88 10.41 -2.73
N TRP A 2 -7.37 9.38 -3.39
CA TRP A 2 -8.54 9.44 -4.25
C TRP A 2 -9.53 8.33 -3.92
N LEU A 3 -10.78 8.47 -4.34
CA LEU A 3 -11.81 7.45 -4.17
C LEU A 3 -11.50 6.25 -5.06
N LYS A 4 -11.21 5.09 -4.47
CA LYS A 4 -10.83 3.86 -5.19
C LYS A 4 -11.98 2.88 -5.43
N TYR A 5 -13.16 3.13 -4.84
CA TYR A 5 -14.32 2.25 -4.97
C TYR A 5 -15.58 3.03 -5.35
N GLY A 6 -16.40 2.39 -6.17
CA GLY A 6 -17.77 2.80 -6.45
C GLY A 6 -18.74 1.69 -6.06
N VAL A 7 -20.03 1.99 -5.97
CA VAL A 7 -21.09 1.02 -5.65
C VAL A 7 -21.88 0.72 -6.91
N ASP A 8 -22.12 -0.56 -7.17
CA ASP A 8 -22.95 -1.00 -8.30
C ASP A 8 -24.47 -0.95 -7.98
N LYS A 9 -25.30 -1.48 -8.89
CA LYS A 9 -26.76 -1.48 -8.70
C LYS A 9 -27.24 -2.39 -7.56
N MET A 10 -26.42 -3.36 -7.16
CA MET A 10 -26.71 -4.34 -6.11
C MET A 10 -26.17 -3.90 -4.75
N GLY A 11 -25.56 -2.71 -4.66
CA GLY A 11 -24.93 -2.25 -3.42
C GLY A 11 -23.52 -2.79 -3.21
N THR A 12 -22.93 -3.48 -4.19
CA THR A 12 -21.60 -4.09 -4.06
C THR A 12 -20.51 -3.08 -4.38
N LEU A 13 -19.45 -3.04 -3.56
CA LEU A 13 -18.27 -2.22 -3.80
C LEU A 13 -17.43 -2.79 -4.94
N VAL A 14 -17.15 -1.97 -5.94
CA VAL A 14 -16.34 -2.30 -7.12
C VAL A 14 -15.09 -1.43 -7.13
N SER A 15 -13.93 -2.07 -7.22
CA SER A 15 -12.64 -1.37 -7.27
C SER A 15 -12.45 -0.64 -8.60
N ILE A 16 -11.74 0.49 -8.57
CA ILE A 16 -11.31 1.18 -9.77
C ILE A 16 -10.49 0.27 -10.68
N GLU A 17 -9.68 -0.64 -10.12
CA GLU A 17 -8.82 -1.53 -10.89
C GLU A 17 -9.62 -2.46 -11.81
N ASP A 18 -10.86 -2.81 -11.43
CA ASP A 18 -11.67 -3.80 -12.13
C ASP A 18 -12.62 -3.18 -13.18
N VAL A 19 -12.57 -1.85 -13.37
CA VAL A 19 -13.46 -1.12 -14.28
C VAL A 19 -12.66 -0.49 -15.43
N PRO A 20 -13.14 -0.51 -16.68
CA PRO A 20 -12.49 0.20 -17.78
C PRO A 20 -12.51 1.73 -17.56
N LYS A 21 -11.61 2.44 -18.24
CA LYS A 21 -11.58 3.91 -18.20
C LYS A 21 -12.86 4.49 -18.81
N GLY A 22 -13.42 5.55 -18.20
CA GLY A 22 -14.52 6.32 -18.77
C GLY A 22 -15.73 6.44 -17.85
N LYS A 23 -16.88 6.82 -18.42
CA LYS A 23 -18.15 6.89 -17.69
C LYS A 23 -18.56 5.49 -17.23
N THR A 24 -19.10 5.39 -16.02
CA THR A 24 -19.50 4.11 -15.43
C THR A 24 -20.95 4.16 -14.97
N THR A 25 -21.53 3.00 -14.70
CA THR A 25 -22.84 2.88 -14.03
C THR A 25 -22.73 2.95 -12.50
N LEU A 26 -21.50 3.03 -11.97
CA LEU A 26 -21.23 3.02 -10.54
C LEU A 26 -21.59 4.36 -9.90
N LYS A 27 -21.95 4.28 -8.63
CA LYS A 27 -22.35 5.40 -7.79
C LYS A 27 -21.35 5.65 -6.67
N CYS A 28 -21.26 6.90 -6.23
CA CYS A 28 -20.45 7.28 -5.08
C CYS A 28 -21.03 6.64 -3.82
N PRO A 29 -20.21 5.94 -3.01
CA PRO A 29 -20.69 5.28 -1.78
C PRO A 29 -21.25 6.28 -0.75
N TYR A 30 -20.83 7.55 -0.81
CA TYR A 30 -21.26 8.58 0.15
C TYR A 30 -22.51 9.35 -0.25
N CYS A 31 -22.66 9.68 -1.55
CA CYS A 31 -23.73 10.58 -2.01
C CYS A 31 -24.57 10.01 -3.14
N SER A 32 -24.31 8.79 -3.59
CA SER A 32 -24.96 8.14 -4.74
C SER A 32 -24.80 8.88 -6.09
N GLY A 33 -23.94 9.91 -6.17
CA GLY A 33 -23.63 10.62 -7.40
C GLY A 33 -22.92 9.70 -8.42
N GLY A 34 -23.16 9.91 -9.72
CA GLY A 34 -22.57 9.07 -10.77
C GLY A 34 -21.04 9.21 -10.85
N LEU A 35 -20.33 8.10 -11.06
CA LEU A 35 -18.86 8.07 -11.11
C LEU A 35 -18.31 7.86 -12.54
N THR A 36 -17.16 8.48 -12.78
CA THR A 36 -16.31 8.29 -13.96
C THR A 36 -14.97 7.71 -13.52
N ALA A 37 -14.59 6.58 -14.10
CA ALA A 37 -13.30 5.93 -13.89
C ALA A 37 -12.18 6.72 -14.61
N LYS A 38 -11.33 7.38 -13.82
CA LYS A 38 -10.15 8.10 -14.29
C LYS A 38 -8.93 7.19 -14.18
N LYS A 39 -8.57 6.57 -15.30
CA LYS A 39 -7.33 5.80 -15.44
C LYS A 39 -6.36 6.53 -16.35
N GLY A 40 -5.11 6.64 -15.90
CA GLY A 40 -4.05 7.36 -16.59
C GLY A 40 -2.67 6.83 -16.21
N LYS A 41 -1.64 7.40 -16.84
CA LYS A 41 -0.25 6.99 -16.65
C LYS A 41 0.46 7.76 -15.53
N ILE A 42 -0.06 8.93 -15.15
CA ILE A 42 0.59 9.86 -14.20
C ILE A 42 -0.10 9.85 -12.84
N LYS A 43 -1.43 10.03 -12.82
CA LYS A 43 -2.21 10.03 -11.58
C LYS A 43 -2.67 8.61 -11.26
N GLU A 44 -2.69 8.29 -9.98
CA GLU A 44 -3.34 7.08 -9.45
C GLU A 44 -4.73 6.91 -10.03
N HIS A 45 -5.10 5.67 -10.33
CA HIS A 45 -6.43 5.37 -10.85
C HIS A 45 -7.45 5.64 -9.75
N HIS A 46 -8.51 6.36 -10.12
CA HIS A 46 -9.56 6.71 -9.18
C HIS A 46 -10.90 6.94 -9.85
N PHE A 47 -11.95 6.95 -9.04
CA PHE A 47 -13.24 7.47 -9.44
C PHE A 47 -13.32 8.98 -9.17
N ALA A 48 -13.81 9.70 -10.16
CA ALA A 48 -14.23 11.09 -10.03
C ALA A 48 -15.75 11.18 -10.18
N HIS A 49 -16.38 12.15 -9.53
CA HIS A 49 -17.79 12.43 -9.80
C HIS A 49 -17.95 12.89 -11.24
N THR A 50 -19.04 12.47 -11.88
CA THR A 50 -19.38 12.87 -13.25
C THR A 50 -19.87 14.31 -13.28
N GLU A 51 -20.51 14.75 -12.20
CA GLU A 51 -21.02 16.10 -12.00
C GLU A 51 -20.29 16.76 -10.82
N VAL A 52 -21.04 17.21 -9.81
CA VAL A 52 -20.49 17.86 -8.62
C VAL A 52 -19.82 16.84 -7.70
N THR A 53 -18.61 17.15 -7.26
CA THR A 53 -17.89 16.34 -6.27
C THR A 53 -18.46 16.61 -4.88
N CYS A 54 -18.88 15.55 -4.17
CA CYS A 54 -19.40 15.70 -2.82
C CYS A 54 -18.32 16.10 -1.80
N HIS A 55 -18.74 16.69 -0.68
CA HIS A 55 -17.87 17.22 0.38
C HIS A 55 -16.82 16.22 0.87
N ARG A 56 -17.25 14.99 1.22
CA ARG A 56 -16.37 13.92 1.73
C ARG A 56 -15.22 13.61 0.77
N VAL A 57 -15.53 13.48 -0.52
CA VAL A 57 -14.50 13.17 -1.53
C VAL A 57 -13.63 14.39 -1.82
N ALA A 58 -14.19 15.59 -1.85
CA ALA A 58 -13.43 16.83 -2.02
C ALA A 58 -12.40 17.05 -0.91
N ASN A 59 -12.78 16.80 0.34
CA ASN A 59 -11.92 16.94 1.52
C ASN A 59 -11.06 15.71 1.82
N ARG A 60 -11.20 14.63 1.03
CA ARG A 60 -10.48 13.36 1.24
C ARG A 60 -10.79 12.71 2.59
N GLU A 61 -12.02 12.85 3.06
CA GLU A 61 -12.53 12.31 4.31
C GLU A 61 -13.04 10.87 4.11
N PHE A 62 -12.12 9.96 3.79
CA PHE A 62 -12.39 8.54 3.66
C PHE A 62 -11.18 7.71 4.13
N PRO A 63 -11.38 6.47 4.58
CA PRO A 63 -10.34 5.75 5.31
C PRO A 63 -9.25 5.14 4.41
N VAL A 64 -8.03 5.45 4.81
CA VAL A 64 -6.70 4.89 4.52
C VAL A 64 -6.29 3.54 5.07
N LEU A 65 -5.87 2.56 4.25
CA LEU A 65 -4.86 1.59 4.69
C LEU A 65 -3.56 2.31 5.13
N PRO A 66 -3.12 2.18 6.39
CA PRO A 66 -1.85 2.75 6.83
C PRO A 66 -0.67 2.17 6.05
N LEU A 67 0.27 3.05 5.70
CA LEU A 67 1.52 2.69 5.01
C LEU A 67 1.30 1.91 3.70
N TYR A 68 0.22 2.17 2.96
CA TYR A 68 -0.04 1.50 1.69
C TYR A 68 0.34 2.38 0.49
N ASP A 69 -0.26 3.56 0.37
CA ASP A 69 -0.02 4.52 -0.72
C ASP A 69 0.68 5.82 -0.26
N ASN A 70 1.03 5.90 1.02
CA ASN A 70 1.79 7.01 1.58
C ASN A 70 2.78 6.55 2.65
N PHE A 71 4.06 6.52 2.29
CA PHE A 71 5.17 6.12 3.15
C PHE A 71 5.82 7.27 3.92
N ASN A 72 5.34 8.51 3.75
CA ASN A 72 5.90 9.66 4.45
C ASN A 72 5.37 9.82 5.89
N ILE A 73 4.44 8.95 6.34
CA ILE A 73 3.92 8.93 7.72
C ILE A 73 3.39 10.31 8.16
N GLN A 74 2.76 11.03 7.22
CA GLN A 74 2.20 12.37 7.44
C GLN A 74 3.22 13.43 7.90
N LEU A 75 4.52 13.21 7.69
CA LEU A 75 5.54 14.19 7.98
C LEU A 75 5.38 15.46 7.13
N SER A 76 5.71 16.60 7.74
CA SER A 76 5.86 17.84 6.99
C SER A 76 6.99 17.71 5.96
N GLY A 77 6.95 18.52 4.90
CA GLY A 77 8.02 18.54 3.90
C GLY A 77 9.40 18.89 4.50
N LYS A 78 9.43 19.63 5.62
CA LYS A 78 10.66 19.96 6.34
C LYS A 78 11.20 18.75 7.11
N ASP A 79 10.34 18.07 7.87
CA ASP A 79 10.76 16.92 8.70
C ASP A 79 11.17 15.73 7.82
N LEU A 80 10.49 15.50 6.70
CA LEU A 80 10.87 14.47 5.75
C LEU A 80 12.25 14.73 5.14
N LYS A 81 12.58 16.00 4.84
CA LYS A 81 13.92 16.38 4.34
C LYS A 81 14.98 16.13 5.41
N GLN A 82 14.70 16.53 6.65
CA GLN A 82 15.61 16.28 7.78
C GLN A 82 15.83 14.79 7.99
N LEU A 83 14.76 13.98 8.01
CA LEU A 83 14.85 12.53 8.17
C LEU A 83 15.71 11.88 7.08
N LYS A 84 15.55 12.30 5.81
CA LYS A 84 16.38 11.82 4.68
C LYS A 84 17.85 12.20 4.84
N LEU A 85 18.13 13.42 5.32
CA LEU A 85 19.49 13.86 5.59
C LEU A 85 20.13 13.02 6.72
N LEU A 86 19.40 12.82 7.83
CA LEU A 86 19.87 11.99 8.95
C LEU A 86 20.12 10.54 8.52
N TRP A 87 19.26 9.99 7.65
CA TRP A 87 19.47 8.66 7.10
C TRP A 87 20.75 8.59 6.26
N LYS A 88 20.95 9.56 5.35
CA LYS A 88 22.14 9.59 4.49
C LYS A 88 23.43 9.75 5.30
N GLU A 89 23.45 10.65 6.28
CA GLU A 89 24.69 10.95 6.99
C GLU A 89 25.02 9.95 8.11
N TYR A 90 24.00 9.37 8.74
CA TYR A 90 24.15 8.52 9.91
C TYR A 90 23.54 7.12 9.72
N GLY A 91 22.22 7.05 9.47
CA GLY A 91 21.48 5.79 9.49
C GLY A 91 21.99 4.73 8.50
N SER A 92 22.30 5.13 7.26
CA SER A 92 22.83 4.25 6.21
C SER A 92 24.26 3.74 6.49
N LYS A 93 25.00 4.41 7.38
CA LYS A 93 26.35 4.03 7.82
C LYS A 93 26.32 3.30 9.17
N ASN A 94 25.13 3.04 9.73
CA ASN A 94 24.92 2.53 11.08
C ASN A 94 25.58 3.38 12.17
N TYR A 95 25.61 4.71 11.96
CA TYR A 95 26.07 5.64 12.99
C TYR A 95 24.90 6.16 13.81
N SER A 96 25.15 6.38 15.08
CA SER A 96 24.25 7.07 15.98
C SER A 96 24.10 8.55 15.62
N ILE A 97 22.94 9.12 15.91
CA ILE A 97 22.60 10.52 15.61
C ILE A 97 22.72 11.35 16.89
N CYS A 98 23.51 12.42 16.83
CA CYS A 98 23.64 13.37 17.93
C CYS A 98 22.28 14.00 18.28
N SER A 99 22.01 14.16 19.58
CA SER A 99 20.75 14.71 20.11
C SER A 99 20.41 16.09 19.53
N ASP A 100 21.41 16.93 19.26
CA ASP A 100 21.22 18.30 18.76
C ASP A 100 20.73 18.35 17.29
N LEU A 101 20.82 17.24 16.58
CA LEU A 101 20.42 17.13 15.17
C LEU A 101 19.00 16.60 14.98
N VAL A 102 18.37 16.14 16.07
CA VAL A 102 17.06 15.48 16.04
C VAL A 102 15.96 16.48 16.38
N SER A 103 14.96 16.61 15.51
CA SER A 103 13.78 17.42 15.85
C SER A 103 12.86 16.67 16.81
N SER A 104 12.20 17.42 17.69
CA SER A 104 11.24 16.87 18.65
C SER A 104 10.07 16.16 17.96
N GLU A 105 9.72 16.56 16.74
CA GLU A 105 8.65 15.93 15.97
C GLU A 105 9.01 14.51 15.52
N LEU A 106 10.26 14.26 15.09
CA LEU A 106 10.73 12.91 14.72
C LEU A 106 10.74 11.95 15.91
N ILE A 107 10.93 12.48 17.12
CA ILE A 107 10.84 11.70 18.37
C ILE A 107 9.38 11.43 18.73
N LYS A 108 8.52 12.46 18.74
CA LYS A 108 7.09 12.34 19.07
C LYS A 108 6.36 11.38 18.14
N THR A 109 6.73 11.36 16.86
CA THR A 109 6.19 10.44 15.85
C THR A 109 6.78 9.03 15.92
N GLY A 110 7.76 8.78 16.81
CA GLY A 110 8.36 7.47 17.02
C GLY A 110 9.28 7.00 15.90
N LEU A 111 9.77 7.90 15.06
CA LEU A 111 10.65 7.58 13.93
C LEU A 111 12.11 7.39 14.37
N LEU A 112 12.50 8.07 15.44
CA LEU A 112 13.80 7.93 16.08
C LEU A 112 13.57 7.52 17.54
N ARG A 113 14.42 6.64 18.04
CA ARG A 113 14.45 6.26 19.46
C ARG A 113 15.80 6.60 20.06
N LYS A 114 15.78 6.98 21.33
CA LYS A 114 16.99 7.25 22.10
C LYS A 114 17.65 5.93 22.49
N ASN A 115 18.92 5.76 22.13
CA ASN A 115 19.77 4.70 22.61
C ASN A 115 20.40 5.13 23.94
N VAL A 116 19.93 4.55 25.03
CA VAL A 116 20.38 4.89 26.39
C VAL A 116 21.69 4.20 26.77
N TYR A 117 22.20 3.31 25.91
CA TYR A 117 23.44 2.57 26.14
C TYR A 117 24.68 3.29 25.59
N THR A 118 24.51 4.39 24.84
CA THR A 118 25.62 5.25 24.40
C THR A 118 25.87 6.38 25.40
N ILE A 119 27.11 6.85 25.52
CA ILE A 119 27.50 7.99 26.36
C ILE A 119 28.24 9.02 25.48
N PRO A 120 27.64 10.19 25.19
CA PRO A 120 26.29 10.60 25.58
C PRO A 120 25.20 9.76 24.88
N PRO A 121 23.96 9.74 25.41
CA PRO A 121 22.84 9.09 24.73
C PRO A 121 22.57 9.72 23.35
N GLU A 122 22.48 8.87 22.33
CA GLU A 122 22.28 9.26 20.95
C GLU A 122 20.99 8.63 20.39
N TYR A 123 20.62 8.96 19.16
CA TYR A 123 19.40 8.47 18.53
C TYR A 123 19.69 7.51 17.38
N GLU A 124 18.79 6.55 17.21
CA GLU A 124 18.80 5.60 16.10
C GLU A 124 17.42 5.49 15.46
N PHE A 125 17.40 5.04 14.20
CA PHE A 125 16.16 4.85 13.46
C PHE A 125 15.35 3.66 14.00
N THR A 126 14.07 3.88 14.27
CA THR A 126 13.14 2.78 14.50
C THR A 126 12.77 2.11 13.18
N ASN A 127 12.13 0.94 13.23
CA ASN A 127 11.61 0.31 12.02
C ASN A 127 10.63 1.25 11.28
N LEU A 128 9.76 1.94 12.02
CA LEU A 128 8.86 2.95 11.46
C LEU A 128 9.63 4.10 10.79
N GLY A 129 10.72 4.58 11.40
CA GLY A 129 11.60 5.63 10.85
C GLY A 129 12.34 5.23 9.56
N LYS A 130 12.57 3.94 9.34
CA LYS A 130 13.21 3.43 8.11
C LYS A 130 12.27 3.40 6.91
N ILE A 131 10.95 3.44 7.12
CA ILE A 131 9.96 3.34 6.03
C ILE A 131 9.99 4.56 5.07
N PRO A 132 9.96 5.83 5.53
CA PRO A 132 9.97 7.00 4.64
C PRO A 132 11.20 7.11 3.75
N VAL A 133 12.31 6.50 4.18
CA VAL A 133 13.59 6.49 3.47
C VAL A 133 13.82 5.20 2.67
N GLY A 134 12.83 4.29 2.65
CA GLY A 134 12.90 3.04 1.89
C GLY A 134 13.90 2.02 2.46
N ALA A 135 14.31 2.16 3.72
CA ALA A 135 15.40 1.39 4.29
C ALA A 135 14.96 0.14 5.07
N LEU A 136 13.67 -0.02 5.37
CA LEU A 136 13.17 -1.17 6.10
C LEU A 136 13.07 -2.40 5.18
N GLU A 137 13.56 -3.53 5.63
CA GLU A 137 13.38 -4.83 4.97
C GLU A 137 11.89 -5.21 4.88
N LEU A 138 11.53 -5.98 3.86
CA LEU A 138 10.14 -6.33 3.56
C LEU A 138 9.52 -7.18 4.68
N THR A 139 10.30 -8.06 5.30
CA THR A 139 9.87 -8.85 6.47
C THR A 139 9.45 -7.94 7.62
N LEU A 140 10.32 -7.01 8.02
CA LEU A 140 10.04 -6.07 9.11
C LEU A 140 8.94 -5.06 8.75
N PHE A 141 8.80 -4.72 7.46
CA PHE A 141 7.70 -3.86 7.00
C PHE A 141 6.34 -4.49 7.28
N ASN A 142 6.19 -5.79 7.04
CA ASN A 142 4.96 -6.51 7.37
C ASN A 142 4.66 -6.47 8.87
N GLU A 143 5.67 -6.68 9.72
CA GLU A 143 5.54 -6.62 11.18
C GLU A 143 5.10 -5.23 11.69
N VAL A 144 5.53 -4.16 11.00
CA VAL A 144 5.12 -2.79 11.33
C VAL A 144 3.71 -2.49 10.81
N GLN A 145 3.40 -2.88 9.57
CA GLN A 145 2.15 -2.48 8.92
C GLN A 145 0.94 -3.23 9.47
N GLU A 146 1.07 -4.52 9.73
CA GLU A 146 -0.05 -5.38 10.10
C GLU A 146 -0.80 -4.91 11.37
N PRO A 147 -0.12 -4.61 12.50
CA PRO A 147 -0.79 -4.04 13.67
C PRO A 147 -1.47 -2.69 13.39
N LEU A 148 -0.93 -1.88 12.48
CA LEU A 148 -1.54 -0.60 12.12
C LEU A 148 -2.82 -0.79 11.31
N LEU A 149 -2.87 -1.78 10.43
CA LEU A 149 -4.08 -2.16 9.69
C LEU A 149 -5.18 -2.58 10.67
N LEU A 150 -4.88 -3.54 11.55
CA LEU A 150 -5.86 -4.06 12.51
C LEU A 150 -6.32 -2.99 13.51
N LYS A 151 -5.41 -2.15 14.02
CA LYS A 151 -5.77 -1.03 14.90
C LYS A 151 -6.70 -0.03 14.22
N LYS A 152 -6.49 0.23 12.91
CA LYS A 152 -7.35 1.14 12.15
C LYS A 152 -8.72 0.52 11.89
N LEU A 153 -8.79 -0.77 11.60
CA LEU A 153 -10.05 -1.53 11.49
C LEU A 153 -10.87 -1.42 12.78
N LEU A 154 -10.28 -1.81 13.91
CA LEU A 154 -10.93 -1.77 15.22
C LEU A 154 -11.45 -0.37 15.56
N LYS A 155 -10.69 0.68 15.22
CA LYS A 155 -11.13 2.07 15.44
C LYS A 155 -12.39 2.42 14.63
N LEU A 156 -12.53 1.89 13.41
CA LEU A 156 -13.71 2.12 12.57
C LEU A 156 -14.91 1.31 13.06
N GLU A 157 -14.69 0.06 13.49
CA GLU A 157 -15.74 -0.79 14.09
C GLU A 157 -16.32 -0.15 15.34
N LEU A 158 -15.47 0.22 16.31
CA LEU A 158 -15.89 0.95 17.52
C LEU A 158 -16.58 2.28 17.21
N ALA A 159 -16.17 2.96 16.13
CA ALA A 159 -16.79 4.20 15.71
C ALA A 159 -18.23 3.99 15.21
N VAL A 160 -18.51 2.87 14.53
CA VAL A 160 -19.86 2.48 14.08
C VAL A 160 -20.71 2.07 15.29
N GLU A 161 -20.21 1.21 16.16
CA GLU A 161 -20.91 0.76 17.38
C GLU A 161 -21.35 1.94 18.25
N HIS A 162 -20.42 2.86 18.50
CA HIS A 162 -20.71 4.05 19.30
C HIS A 162 -21.75 4.98 18.63
N ALA A 163 -21.74 5.08 17.30
CA ALA A 163 -22.72 5.87 16.55
C ALA A 163 -24.11 5.22 16.55
N LEU A 164 -24.18 3.89 16.48
CA LEU A 164 -25.43 3.13 16.61
C LEU A 164 -26.05 3.34 17.99
N HIS A 165 -25.27 3.15 19.05
CA HIS A 165 -25.73 3.32 20.42
C HIS A 165 -26.26 4.74 20.69
N LYS A 166 -25.68 5.75 20.04
CA LYS A 166 -26.07 7.17 20.19
C LYS A 166 -27.09 7.66 19.16
N ASN A 167 -27.57 6.82 18.25
CA ASN A 167 -28.41 7.22 17.10
C ASN A 167 -27.82 8.45 16.37
N ALA A 168 -26.51 8.44 16.13
CA ALA A 168 -25.81 9.58 15.57
C ALA A 168 -26.22 9.83 14.12
N LEU A 169 -26.40 11.10 13.75
CA LEU A 169 -26.77 11.51 12.37
C LEU A 169 -25.72 11.11 11.31
N ASP A 170 -24.47 10.86 11.72
CA ASP A 170 -23.37 10.48 10.85
C ASP A 170 -23.15 8.95 10.76
N LEU A 171 -24.05 8.15 11.32
CA LEU A 171 -23.97 6.69 11.33
C LEU A 171 -23.72 6.10 9.95
N GLN A 172 -24.49 6.52 8.94
CA GLN A 172 -24.36 5.98 7.58
C GLN A 172 -22.97 6.22 7.01
N TYR A 173 -22.36 7.38 7.28
CA TYR A 173 -21.00 7.66 6.83
C TYR A 173 -19.96 6.77 7.50
N ARG A 174 -20.15 6.44 8.78
CA ARG A 174 -19.23 5.55 9.52
C ARG A 174 -19.33 4.11 9.03
N ILE A 175 -20.53 3.65 8.71
CA ILE A 175 -20.76 2.34 8.06
C ILE A 175 -20.03 2.32 6.72
N THR A 176 -20.23 3.34 5.88
CA THR A 176 -19.55 3.44 4.58
C THR A 176 -18.02 3.50 4.72
N ASP A 177 -17.48 4.22 5.71
CA ASP A 177 -16.05 4.23 5.99
C ASP A 177 -15.55 2.82 6.34
N LEU A 178 -16.24 2.09 7.22
CA LEU A 178 -15.88 0.72 7.59
C LEU A 178 -15.92 -0.23 6.38
N GLU A 179 -16.97 -0.18 5.56
CA GLU A 179 -17.11 -0.98 4.34
C GLU A 179 -15.98 -0.72 3.33
N LEU A 180 -15.66 0.57 3.09
CA LEU A 180 -14.56 0.95 2.20
C LEU A 180 -13.21 0.49 2.74
N TYR A 181 -13.02 0.50 4.05
CA TYR A 181 -11.80 0.03 4.67
C TYR A 181 -11.66 -1.50 4.58
N ARG A 182 -12.74 -2.25 4.89
CA ARG A 182 -12.78 -3.71 4.74
C ARG A 182 -12.56 -4.13 3.29
N ALA A 183 -13.16 -3.45 2.31
CA ALA A 183 -12.94 -3.73 0.89
C ALA A 183 -11.47 -3.52 0.47
N GLN A 184 -10.82 -2.46 0.96
CA GLN A 184 -9.39 -2.23 0.72
C GLN A 184 -8.52 -3.34 1.34
N LEU A 185 -8.81 -3.74 2.58
CA LEU A 185 -8.07 -4.79 3.28
C LEU A 185 -8.28 -6.15 2.59
N LYS A 186 -9.53 -6.48 2.22
CA LYS A 186 -9.87 -7.66 1.43
C LYS A 186 -9.07 -7.72 0.14
N ARG A 187 -8.97 -6.60 -0.59
CA ARG A 187 -8.23 -6.53 -1.86
C ARG A 187 -6.77 -6.93 -1.69
N ILE A 188 -6.06 -6.40 -0.69
CA ILE A 188 -4.64 -6.73 -0.47
C ILE A 188 -4.46 -8.16 0.04
N LEU A 189 -5.40 -8.67 0.85
CA LEU A 189 -5.38 -10.04 1.34
C LEU A 189 -5.73 -11.07 0.25
N SER A 190 -6.61 -10.72 -0.69
CA SER A 190 -7.01 -11.63 -1.78
C SER A 190 -5.96 -11.73 -2.89
N CYS A 191 -4.95 -10.85 -2.88
CA CYS A 191 -3.91 -10.80 -3.90
C CYS A 191 -2.67 -11.58 -3.47
N LYS A 192 -2.08 -12.29 -4.43
CA LYS A 192 -0.69 -12.78 -4.34
C LYS A 192 0.27 -11.75 -4.92
N LEU A 193 1.38 -11.53 -4.24
CA LEU A 193 2.53 -10.81 -4.79
C LEU A 193 3.31 -11.78 -5.68
N TYR A 194 3.86 -11.31 -6.80
CA TYR A 194 4.76 -12.09 -7.63
C TYR A 194 5.97 -11.26 -8.07
N PHE A 195 7.11 -11.93 -8.24
CA PHE A 195 8.34 -11.34 -8.75
C PHE A 195 8.85 -12.16 -9.93
N LEU A 196 9.09 -11.49 -11.06
CA LEU A 196 9.51 -12.11 -12.31
C LEU A 196 10.91 -11.63 -12.68
N LYS A 197 11.69 -12.57 -13.21
CA LYS A 197 12.88 -12.28 -14.02
C LYS A 197 12.51 -12.45 -15.48
N ILE A 198 12.92 -11.49 -16.29
CA ILE A 198 12.56 -11.44 -17.70
C ILE A 198 13.85 -11.24 -18.50
N GLN A 199 14.24 -12.28 -19.24
CA GLN A 199 15.35 -12.21 -20.17
C GLN A 199 14.84 -11.72 -21.52
N THR A 200 15.48 -10.67 -22.05
CA THR A 200 15.17 -10.07 -23.35
C THR A 200 16.40 -10.03 -24.24
N ASN A 201 16.21 -9.69 -25.52
CA ASN A 201 17.32 -9.46 -26.45
C ASN A 201 18.23 -8.27 -26.05
N LEU A 202 17.80 -7.39 -25.13
CA LEU A 202 18.57 -6.24 -24.67
C LEU A 202 19.17 -6.42 -23.27
N GLY A 203 18.89 -7.53 -22.59
CA GLY A 203 19.35 -7.80 -21.23
C GLY A 203 18.24 -8.36 -20.33
N THR A 204 18.52 -8.39 -19.03
CA THR A 204 17.57 -8.88 -18.01
C THR A 204 16.87 -7.71 -17.34
N ILE A 205 15.55 -7.79 -17.26
CA ILE A 205 14.71 -6.88 -16.47
C ILE A 205 13.91 -7.68 -15.45
N TYR A 206 13.45 -7.01 -14.40
CA TYR A 206 12.65 -7.62 -13.34
C TYR A 206 11.32 -6.91 -13.22
N LYS A 207 10.30 -7.64 -12.75
CA LYS A 207 8.96 -7.10 -12.54
C LYS A 207 8.40 -7.56 -11.20
N ILE A 208 7.89 -6.60 -10.43
CA ILE A 208 7.01 -6.85 -9.28
C ILE A 208 5.56 -6.63 -9.70
N GLY A 209 4.63 -7.28 -9.01
CA GLY A 209 3.22 -6.94 -9.09
C GLY A 209 2.34 -7.82 -8.22
N VAL A 210 1.05 -7.52 -8.23
CA VAL A 210 0.02 -8.32 -7.55
C VAL A 210 -0.98 -8.88 -8.54
N THR A 211 -1.58 -10.02 -8.19
CA THR A 211 -2.65 -10.65 -8.97
C THR A 211 -3.59 -11.44 -8.06
N GLN A 212 -4.87 -11.53 -8.43
CA GLN A 212 -5.80 -12.51 -7.86
C GLN A 212 -5.96 -13.75 -8.77
N ARG A 213 -5.47 -13.63 -10.01
CA ARG A 213 -5.53 -14.69 -11.03
C ARG A 213 -4.32 -15.62 -10.94
N PRO A 214 -4.38 -16.81 -11.57
CA PRO A 214 -3.22 -17.68 -11.74
C PRO A 214 -2.01 -16.93 -12.35
N ILE A 215 -0.80 -17.31 -11.92
CA ILE A 215 0.42 -16.60 -12.33
C ILE A 215 0.70 -16.78 -13.82
N GLU A 216 0.30 -17.92 -14.39
CA GLU A 216 0.46 -18.28 -15.80
C GLU A 216 -0.34 -17.35 -16.71
N GLU A 217 -1.55 -16.97 -16.31
CA GLU A 217 -2.34 -15.96 -17.02
C GLU A 217 -1.64 -14.61 -16.99
N ARG A 218 -1.08 -14.24 -15.83
CA ARG A 218 -0.38 -12.97 -15.67
C ARG A 218 0.91 -12.92 -16.48
N GLN A 219 1.65 -14.03 -16.59
CA GLN A 219 2.83 -14.13 -17.44
C GLN A 219 2.49 -13.89 -18.92
N LYS A 220 1.40 -14.50 -19.42
CA LYS A 220 0.93 -14.28 -20.81
C LYS A 220 0.58 -12.82 -21.08
N GLU A 221 -0.02 -12.13 -20.11
CA GLU A 221 -0.29 -10.69 -20.23
C GLU A 221 0.99 -9.87 -20.26
N VAL A 222 1.93 -10.15 -19.35
CA VAL A 222 3.23 -9.47 -19.31
C VAL A 222 3.99 -9.67 -20.61
N GLU A 223 4.01 -10.90 -21.14
CA GLU A 223 4.64 -11.20 -22.42
C GLU A 223 4.00 -10.39 -23.56
N ARG A 224 2.67 -10.37 -23.64
CA ARG A 224 1.93 -9.59 -24.64
C ARG A 224 2.27 -8.09 -24.56
N ASP A 225 2.33 -7.53 -23.36
CA ASP A 225 2.64 -6.11 -23.15
C ASP A 225 4.08 -5.78 -23.56
N LEU A 226 5.02 -6.72 -23.38
CA LEU A 226 6.44 -6.55 -23.71
C LEU A 226 6.78 -6.79 -25.19
N ARG A 227 5.98 -7.56 -25.94
CA ARG A 227 6.23 -7.83 -27.37
C ARG A 227 6.30 -6.58 -28.24
N ALA A 228 5.69 -5.47 -27.80
CA ALA A 228 5.81 -4.18 -28.48
C ALA A 228 7.20 -3.54 -28.33
N HIS A 229 8.02 -4.03 -27.40
CA HIS A 229 9.30 -3.42 -27.00
C HIS A 229 10.50 -4.35 -27.20
N TYR A 230 10.30 -5.67 -27.18
CA TYR A 230 11.36 -6.67 -27.25
C TYR A 230 11.03 -7.79 -28.24
N GLN A 231 12.07 -8.32 -28.89
CA GLN A 231 11.93 -9.40 -29.89
C GLN A 231 11.87 -10.77 -29.23
N THR A 232 12.72 -11.00 -28.23
CA THR A 232 12.75 -12.23 -27.44
C THR A 232 12.38 -11.91 -26.01
N ILE A 233 11.52 -12.73 -25.43
CA ILE A 233 11.03 -12.59 -24.06
C ILE A 233 10.98 -14.00 -23.45
N THR A 234 11.76 -14.22 -22.41
CA THR A 234 11.66 -15.42 -21.56
C THR A 234 11.33 -14.95 -20.16
N ILE A 235 10.31 -15.53 -19.53
CA ILE A 235 9.82 -15.12 -18.21
C ILE A 235 10.01 -16.27 -17.24
N GLU A 236 10.73 -15.99 -16.16
CA GLU A 236 10.95 -16.89 -15.03
C GLU A 236 10.25 -16.32 -13.80
N VAL A 237 9.44 -17.14 -13.12
CA VAL A 237 8.81 -16.76 -11.84
C VAL A 237 9.83 -17.01 -10.73
N LEU A 238 10.34 -15.94 -10.12
CA LEU A 238 11.29 -16.05 -9.01
C LEU A 238 10.60 -16.32 -7.67
N GLY A 239 9.33 -15.95 -7.54
CA GLY A 239 8.54 -16.26 -6.36
C GLY A 239 7.12 -15.70 -6.42
N THR A 240 6.27 -16.30 -5.60
CA THR A 240 4.89 -15.87 -5.35
C THR A 240 4.61 -15.93 -3.86
N TRP A 241 3.97 -14.89 -3.32
CA TRP A 241 3.63 -14.78 -1.91
C TRP A 241 2.13 -14.52 -1.76
N GLU A 242 1.41 -15.52 -1.28
CA GLU A 242 -0.03 -15.42 -1.05
C GLU A 242 -0.35 -14.38 0.04
N ASN A 243 -1.47 -13.69 -0.15
CA ASN A 243 -2.00 -12.67 0.77
C ASN A 243 -1.02 -11.52 1.11
N ARG A 244 -0.03 -11.25 0.23
CA ARG A 244 0.98 -10.18 0.38
C ARG A 244 0.79 -9.02 -0.60
N GLY A 245 -0.46 -8.75 -1.02
CA GLY A 245 -0.76 -7.62 -1.90
C GLY A 245 -0.41 -6.25 -1.33
N ASN A 246 -0.20 -6.15 -0.01
CA ASN A 246 0.21 -4.93 0.69
C ASN A 246 1.65 -4.49 0.37
N VAL A 247 2.51 -5.43 -0.05
CA VAL A 247 3.96 -5.20 -0.16
C VAL A 247 4.36 -4.45 -1.44
N GLU A 248 3.59 -4.59 -2.53
CA GLU A 248 3.96 -4.08 -3.85
C GLU A 248 4.34 -2.59 -3.87
N LEU A 249 3.53 -1.74 -3.24
CA LEU A 249 3.78 -0.30 -3.23
C LEU A 249 5.01 0.05 -2.38
N TYR A 250 5.24 -0.70 -1.29
CA TYR A 250 6.43 -0.48 -0.48
C TYR A 250 7.69 -0.94 -1.19
N PHE A 251 7.64 -2.08 -1.90
CA PHE A 251 8.71 -2.53 -2.78
C PHE A 251 9.07 -1.45 -3.79
N LYS A 252 8.07 -0.85 -4.46
CA LYS A 252 8.28 0.25 -5.42
C LYS A 252 8.96 1.45 -4.78
N HIS A 253 8.56 1.80 -3.56
CA HIS A 253 9.16 2.91 -2.81
C HIS A 253 10.60 2.63 -2.39
N ARG A 254 10.88 1.43 -1.87
CA ARG A 254 12.20 0.98 -1.41
C ARG A 254 13.20 0.86 -2.56
N TYR A 255 12.81 0.23 -3.67
CA TYR A 255 13.69 -0.04 -4.82
C TYR A 255 13.51 0.94 -5.98
N ARG A 256 12.94 2.13 -5.71
CA ARG A 256 12.64 3.14 -6.74
C ARG A 256 13.84 3.56 -7.59
N GLU A 257 15.06 3.53 -7.03
CA GLU A 257 16.29 3.94 -7.73
C GLU A 257 16.66 2.94 -8.86
N PHE A 258 16.14 1.72 -8.79
CA PHE A 258 16.30 0.68 -9.82
C PHE A 258 15.17 0.68 -10.85
N ASN A 259 14.20 1.60 -10.74
CA ASN A 259 13.05 1.64 -11.63
C ASN A 259 13.47 1.91 -13.07
N TYR A 260 12.97 1.08 -13.97
CA TYR A 260 13.25 1.14 -15.40
C TYR A 260 11.93 1.22 -16.18
N PRO A 261 11.45 2.43 -16.51
CA PRO A 261 10.21 2.59 -17.24
C PRO A 261 10.35 2.15 -18.70
N ILE A 262 9.42 1.32 -19.17
CA ILE A 262 9.36 0.83 -20.56
C ILE A 262 8.12 1.40 -21.22
N GLY A 263 8.29 2.48 -21.98
CA GLY A 263 7.16 3.21 -22.56
C GLY A 263 6.22 3.72 -21.46
N SER A 264 5.04 3.12 -21.32
CA SER A 264 4.11 3.44 -20.22
C SER A 264 4.08 2.45 -19.07
N LEU A 265 4.95 1.46 -19.10
CA LEU A 265 5.05 0.43 -18.09
C LEU A 265 6.04 0.87 -17.00
N THR A 266 5.55 1.15 -15.79
CA THR A 266 6.36 1.68 -14.68
C THR A 266 6.79 0.63 -13.67
N GLU A 267 6.46 -0.62 -13.91
CA GLU A 267 6.54 -1.74 -12.97
C GLU A 267 7.83 -2.58 -13.11
N TYR A 268 8.81 -2.06 -13.85
CA TYR A 268 9.98 -2.79 -14.28
C TYR A 268 11.26 -2.23 -13.66
N TYR A 269 12.29 -3.07 -13.54
CA TYR A 269 13.52 -2.78 -12.84
C TYR A 269 14.73 -3.33 -13.58
N THR A 270 15.84 -2.59 -13.52
CA THR A 270 17.16 -3.07 -13.92
C THR A 270 18.01 -3.25 -12.68
N LEU A 271 18.42 -4.48 -12.41
CA LEU A 271 19.21 -4.87 -11.24
C LEU A 271 20.51 -5.51 -11.70
N SER A 272 21.62 -5.20 -11.04
CA SER A 272 22.84 -5.98 -11.17
C SER A 272 22.63 -7.41 -10.66
N ASN A 273 23.57 -8.32 -10.91
CA ASN A 273 23.45 -9.69 -10.39
C ASN A 273 23.47 -9.71 -8.86
N GLU A 274 24.25 -8.82 -8.25
CA GLU A 274 24.36 -8.63 -6.81
C GLU A 274 23.08 -8.04 -6.24
N ASP A 275 22.55 -6.97 -6.83
CA ASP A 275 21.30 -6.34 -6.39
C ASP A 275 20.11 -7.29 -6.52
N ALA A 276 20.04 -8.06 -7.62
CA ALA A 276 18.99 -9.05 -7.83
C ALA A 276 18.99 -10.12 -6.73
N LYS A 277 20.17 -10.59 -6.29
CA LYS A 277 20.28 -11.53 -5.16
C LYS A 277 19.77 -10.91 -3.87
N VAL A 278 20.12 -9.64 -3.59
CA VAL A 278 19.65 -8.93 -2.40
C VAL A 278 18.12 -8.80 -2.39
N VAL A 279 17.54 -8.37 -3.52
CA VAL A 279 16.08 -8.21 -3.67
C VAL A 279 15.35 -9.54 -3.50
N VAL A 280 15.84 -10.61 -4.14
CA VAL A 280 15.26 -11.94 -4.00
C VAL A 280 15.36 -12.43 -2.55
N CYS A 281 16.48 -12.20 -1.88
CA CYS A 281 16.67 -12.58 -0.49
C CYS A 281 15.69 -11.83 0.44
N ASP A 282 15.54 -10.51 0.27
CA ASP A 282 14.59 -9.67 1.06
C ASP A 282 13.14 -10.16 0.86
N LEU A 283 12.76 -10.51 -0.37
CA LEU A 283 11.45 -11.11 -0.66
C LEU A 283 11.27 -12.51 -0.04
N GLN A 284 12.28 -13.37 -0.13
CA GLN A 284 12.23 -14.74 0.39
C GLN A 284 12.22 -14.81 1.92
N GLN A 285 12.79 -13.81 2.59
CA GLN A 285 12.76 -13.71 4.05
C GLN A 285 11.39 -13.36 4.62
N MET A 286 10.45 -12.88 3.79
CA MET A 286 9.09 -12.62 4.24
C MET A 286 8.42 -13.91 4.68
N HIS A 287 8.00 -13.96 5.95
CA HIS A 287 7.22 -15.08 6.44
C HIS A 287 5.90 -15.21 5.66
N PRO A 288 5.42 -16.44 5.41
CA PRO A 288 4.07 -16.66 4.90
C PRO A 288 3.04 -15.92 5.76
N LYS A 289 2.05 -15.27 5.13
CA LYS A 289 0.98 -14.61 5.87
C LYS A 289 0.08 -15.68 6.47
N VAL A 290 0.03 -15.73 7.79
CA VAL A 290 -0.98 -16.50 8.52
C VAL A 290 -2.22 -15.63 8.64
N LEU A 291 -3.35 -16.11 8.11
CA LEU A 291 -4.62 -15.41 8.20
C LEU A 291 -5.19 -15.58 9.61
N SER A 292 -5.46 -14.45 10.26
CA SER A 292 -6.20 -14.42 11.52
C SER A 292 -7.69 -14.67 11.28
N SER A 293 -8.47 -14.91 12.34
CA SER A 293 -9.93 -14.98 12.24
C SER A 293 -10.55 -13.71 11.64
N VAL A 294 -9.96 -12.55 11.94
CA VAL A 294 -10.38 -11.25 11.36
C VAL A 294 -10.08 -11.20 9.86
N ASP A 295 -8.93 -11.72 9.42
CA ASP A 295 -8.60 -11.76 8.00
C ASP A 295 -9.56 -12.67 7.23
N ILE A 296 -9.91 -13.83 7.81
CA ILE A 296 -10.85 -14.79 7.23
C ILE A 296 -12.24 -14.16 7.11
N SER A 297 -12.77 -13.51 8.17
CA SER A 297 -14.08 -12.86 8.12
C SER A 297 -14.16 -11.74 7.08
N ILE A 298 -13.06 -11.04 6.84
CA ILE A 298 -12.96 -10.03 5.77
C ILE A 298 -12.97 -10.69 4.38
N LEU A 299 -12.29 -11.81 4.20
CA LEU A 299 -12.26 -12.53 2.93
C LEU A 299 -13.63 -13.15 2.59
N GLU A 300 -14.35 -13.63 3.59
CA GLU A 300 -15.66 -14.27 3.45
C GLU A 300 -16.83 -13.29 3.37
N ASP A 301 -16.57 -11.97 3.43
CA ASP A 301 -17.60 -10.92 3.52
C ASP A 301 -18.62 -11.18 4.64
N GLU A 302 -18.15 -11.74 5.77
CA GLU A 302 -19.03 -11.91 6.93
C GLU A 302 -19.61 -10.55 7.33
N ALA A 303 -20.93 -10.55 7.54
CA ALA A 303 -21.65 -9.36 7.96
C ALA A 303 -21.02 -8.78 9.23
N ILE A 304 -20.99 -7.45 9.32
CA ILE A 304 -20.50 -6.75 10.52
C ILE A 304 -21.36 -7.23 11.68
N SER A 305 -20.81 -8.14 12.49
CA SER A 305 -21.47 -8.67 13.68
C SER A 305 -21.35 -7.63 14.77
N ILE A 306 -22.25 -6.65 14.73
CA ILE A 306 -22.35 -5.62 15.77
C ILE A 306 -22.99 -6.31 16.97
N GLN A 307 -22.15 -6.86 17.86
CA GLN A 307 -22.63 -7.33 19.15
C GLN A 307 -23.04 -6.10 19.95
N VAL A 308 -24.34 -5.82 19.96
CA VAL A 308 -24.93 -4.87 20.88
C VAL A 308 -24.83 -5.51 22.27
N ALA A 309 -23.83 -5.12 23.06
CA ALA A 309 -23.86 -5.39 24.49
C ALA A 309 -25.06 -4.63 25.07
N SER A 310 -26.10 -5.39 25.43
CA SER A 310 -27.29 -4.93 26.13
C SER A 310 -26.99 -4.53 27.57
#